data_AF-A0A937Z3R8-F1
#
_entry.id   AF-A0A937Z3R8-F1
#
_cell.length_a   1.000
_cell.length_b   1.000
_cell.length_c   1.000
_cell.angle_alpha   90.00
_cell.angle_beta   90.00
_cell.angle_gamma   90.00
#
_symmetry.space_group_name_H-M   'P 1'
#
loop_
_entity.id
_entity.type
_entity.pdbx_description
1 polymer ?
#
loop_
_entity_poly.entity_id
_entity_poly.type
_entity_poly.pdbx_seq_one_letter_code
_entity_poly.pdbx_strand_id
1 'polypeptide(L)' 'GEGKPDIFVHMETLRKTAIAELQPETWVYVKFGHGPKGDMAAEVRLSLEGGPAHTN' A
#
# COMPACT_ATOMS: atom_id res chain seq x y z
N GLY A 1 2.71 11.60 -5.08
CA GLY A 1 2.34 12.41 -6.27
C GLY A 1 1.80 13.74 -5.78
N GLU A 2 2.35 14.86 -6.25
CA GLU A 2 2.22 16.21 -5.67
C GLU A 2 0.83 16.49 -5.06
N GLY A 3 0.81 16.64 -3.73
CA GLY A 3 -0.40 16.92 -2.94
C GLY A 3 -1.03 15.70 -2.24
N LYS A 4 -0.57 14.48 -2.49
CA LYS A 4 -1.01 13.27 -1.77
C LYS A 4 0.05 12.84 -0.73
N PRO A 5 -0.36 12.48 0.50
CA PRO A 5 0.57 12.01 1.53
C PRO A 5 1.33 10.77 1.05
N ASP A 6 2.65 10.81 1.19
CA ASP A 6 3.51 9.66 0.89
C ASP A 6 3.41 8.66 2.04
N ILE A 7 2.98 7.43 1.73
CA ILE A 7 2.84 6.35 2.71
C ILE A 7 4.11 5.51 2.70
N PHE A 8 4.70 5.32 3.87
CA PHE A 8 5.86 4.46 4.01
C PHE A 8 5.46 2.99 4.06
N VAL A 9 6.01 2.17 3.16
CA VAL A 9 5.81 0.73 3.13
C VAL A 9 7.07 0.03 3.65
N HIS A 10 6.97 -0.62 4.81
CA HIS A 10 8.06 -1.46 5.34
C HIS A 10 8.08 -2.83 4.65
N MET A 11 9.28 -3.36 4.42
CA MET A 11 9.49 -4.73 3.91
C MET A 11 8.88 -5.81 4.82
N GLU A 12 8.78 -5.55 6.12
CA GLU A 12 8.11 -6.46 7.04
C GLU A 12 6.61 -6.58 6.73
N THR A 13 5.95 -5.48 6.35
CA THR A 13 4.53 -5.48 5.98
C THR A 13 4.28 -6.32 4.72
N LEU A 14 5.13 -6.16 3.69
CA LEU A 14 5.02 -6.95 2.45
C LEU A 14 5.16 -8.46 2.71
N ARG A 15 6.14 -8.83 3.54
CA ARG A 15 6.34 -10.23 3.94
C ARG A 15 5.14 -10.78 4.71
N LYS A 16 4.54 -9.99 5.62
CA LYS A 16 3.34 -10.40 6.37
C LYS A 16 2.12 -10.64 5.48
N THR A 17 2.01 -9.91 4.38
CA THR A 17 0.90 -10.06 3.43
C THR A 17 1.21 -11.02 2.28
N ALA A 18 2.29 -11.80 2.37
CA ALA A 18 2.76 -12.71 1.33
C ALA A 18 2.99 -12.05 -0.04
N ILE A 19 3.28 -10.75 -0.06
CA ILE A 19 3.65 -10.02 -1.27
C ILE A 19 5.17 -10.08 -1.39
N ALA A 20 5.66 -10.71 -2.45
CA ALA A 20 7.09 -10.87 -2.68
C ALA A 20 7.77 -9.52 -3.01
N GLU A 21 7.13 -8.71 -3.86
CA GLU A 21 7.65 -7.43 -4.32
C GLU A 21 6.51 -6.54 -4.85
N LEU A 22 6.70 -5.23 -4.80
CA LEU A 22 5.84 -4.26 -5.47
C LEU A 22 6.44 -3.91 -6.82
N GLN A 23 5.71 -4.16 -7.90
CA GLN A 23 6.15 -3.73 -9.22
C GLN A 23 5.86 -2.24 -9.42
N PRO A 24 6.83 -1.46 -9.94
CA PRO A 24 6.58 -0.09 -10.38
C PRO A 24 5.40 -0.03 -11.35
N GLU A 25 4.70 1.11 -11.35
CA GLU A 25 3.52 1.36 -12.18
C GLU A 25 2.30 0.45 -11.90
N THR A 26 2.40 -0.47 -10.94
CA THR A 26 1.27 -1.28 -10.50
C THR A 26 0.54 -0.58 -9.35
N TRP A 27 -0.78 -0.58 -9.42
CA TRP A 27 -1.63 -0.10 -8.34
C TRP A 27 -1.75 -1.15 -7.26
N VAL A 28 -1.60 -0.73 -6.00
CA VAL A 28 -1.83 -1.58 -4.83
C VAL A 28 -2.73 -0.89 -3.84
N TYR A 29 -3.45 -1.69 -3.08
CA TYR A 29 -4.25 -1.22 -1.98
C TYR A 29 -3.47 -1.29 -0.69
N VAL A 30 -3.42 -0.17 0.01
CA VAL A 30 -2.72 -0.05 1.28
C VAL A 30 -3.69 0.39 2.35
N LYS A 31 -3.70 -0.35 3.46
CA LYS A 31 -4.28 0.14 4.71
C LYS A 31 -3.16 0.81 5.47
N PHE A 32 -3.26 2.13 5.64
CA PHE A 32 -2.28 2.92 6.37
C PHE A 32 -2.87 3.47 7.67
N GLY A 33 -1.99 3.78 8.61
CA GLY A 33 -2.33 4.49 9.84
C GLY A 33 -1.24 5.51 10.17
N HIS A 34 -1.57 6.44 11.07
CA HIS A 34 -0.61 7.41 11.57
C HIS A 34 0.41 6.74 12.48
N GLY A 35 1.68 6.77 12.06
CA GLY A 35 2.82 6.34 12.85
C GLY A 35 3.68 7.51 13.32
N PRO A 36 4.69 7.26 14.17
CA PRO A 36 5.59 8.28 14.70
C PRO A 36 6.45 9.01 13.64
N LYS A 37 6.46 8.52 12.39
CA LYS A 37 7.21 9.11 11.26
C LYS A 37 6.32 9.54 10.08
N GLY A 38 5.00 9.62 10.29
CA GLY A 38 4.01 9.87 9.23
C GLY A 38 3.16 8.64 8.93
N ASP A 39 2.46 8.66 7.80
CA ASP A 39 1.58 7.57 7.38
C ASP A 39 2.38 6.32 7.04
N MET A 40 2.04 5.21 7.70
CA MET A 40 2.71 3.92 7.54
C MET A 40 1.72 2.85 7.10
N ALA A 41 2.11 2.06 6.10
CA ALA A 41 1.33 0.93 5.62
C ALA A 41 1.33 -0.21 6.67
N ALA A 42 0.14 -0.52 7.18
CA ALA A 42 -0.13 -1.63 8.07
C ALA A 42 -0.46 -2.93 7.31
N GLU A 43 -1.11 -2.81 6.14
CA GLU A 43 -1.39 -3.94 5.25
C GLU A 43 -1.29 -3.49 3.78
N VAL A 44 -0.83 -4.39 2.91
CA VAL A 44 -0.76 -4.21 1.47
C VAL A 44 -1.50 -5.35 0.77
N ARG A 45 -2.27 -5.04 -0.27
CA ARG A 45 -3.03 -6.01 -1.06
C ARG A 45 -2.96 -5.65 -2.55
N LEU A 46 -2.86 -6.66 -3.41
CA LEU A 46 -2.87 -6.48 -4.86
C LEU A 46 -4.29 -6.28 -5.42
N SER A 47 -5.30 -6.78 -4.71
CA SER A 47 -6.70 -6.59 -5.05
C SER A 47 -7.55 -6.47 -3.79
N LEU A 48 -8.69 -5.80 -3.92
CA LEU A 48 -9.77 -5.82 -2.94
C LEU A 48 -10.93 -6.59 -3.57
N GLU A 49 -11.34 -7.69 -2.97
CA GLU A 49 -12.55 -8.40 -3.40
C GLU A 49 -13.76 -7.47 -3.17
N GLY A 50 -14.40 -7.03 -4.26
CA GLY A 50 -15.47 -6.03 -4.21
C GLY A 50 -15.04 -4.57 -3.99
N GLY A 51 -13.73 -4.28 -4.04
CA GLY A 51 -13.25 -2.89 -4.04
C GLY A 51 -13.50 -2.20 -5.40
N PRO A 52 -13.52 -0.86 -5.45
CA PRO A 52 -13.68 -0.14 -6.71
C PRO A 52 -12.57 -0.58 -7.67
N ALA A 53 -12.92 -1.08 -8.86
CA ALA A 53 -11.93 -1.35 -9.88
C ALA A 53 -11.20 -0.03 -10.19
N HIS A 54 -9.89 0.03 -9.94
CA HIS A 54 -9.10 1.21 -10.31
C HIS A 54 -9.11 1.29 -11.83
N THR A 55 -9.92 2.21 -12.35
CA THR A 55 -9.91 2.62 -13.75
C THR A 55 -8.84 3.68 -13.88
N ASN A 56 -7.90 3.47 -14.80
CA ASN A 56 -6.84 4.40 -15.16
C ASN A 56 -7.41 5.72 -15.70
#